data_AF-W7UKS2-F1
#
_entry.id   AF-W7UKS2-F1
#
_cell.length_a   1.000
_cell.length_b   1.000
_cell.length_c   1.000
_cell.angle_alpha   90.00
_cell.angle_beta   90.00
_cell.angle_gamma   90.00
#
_symmetry.space_group_name_H-M   'P 1'
#
loop_
_entity.id
_entity.type
_entity.pdbx_description
1 polymer ?
#
loop_
_entity_poly.entity_id
_entity_poly.type
_entity_poly.pdbx_seq_one_letter_code
_entity_poly.pdbx_strand_id
1 'polypeptide(L)'
;MAGFVSADIEKFVQFETQAQEAINEFDSIKDKFDDINSTLLRKWKGEGKDAYKQESDHIMENVGGIKTILDTICDSVIKDVKEAYLNLDEELKAFNENPSEGA
;
A
#
# COMPACT_ATOMS: atom_id res chain seq x y z
N MET A 1 39.04 -2.14 -12.37
CA MET A 1 38.19 -2.68 -11.30
C MET A 1 36.76 -2.36 -11.69
N ALA A 2 35.96 -3.38 -12.02
CA ALA A 2 34.51 -3.16 -12.19
C ALA A 2 33.96 -2.84 -10.80
N GLY A 3 33.46 -1.62 -10.61
CA GLY A 3 32.82 -1.23 -9.37
C GLY A 3 31.58 -2.11 -9.16
N PHE A 4 31.36 -2.53 -7.92
CA PHE A 4 30.15 -3.24 -7.52
C PHE A 4 28.90 -2.48 -8.00
N VAL A 5 28.01 -3.17 -8.71
CA VAL A 5 26.73 -2.62 -9.17
C VAL A 5 25.66 -3.16 -8.24
N SER A 6 25.10 -2.25 -7.42
CA SER A 6 24.01 -2.60 -6.50
C SER A 6 22.67 -2.68 -7.24
N ALA A 7 21.75 -3.50 -6.74
CA ALA A 7 20.39 -3.58 -7.26
C ALA A 7 19.65 -2.24 -7.12
N ASP A 8 19.25 -1.63 -8.25
CA ASP A 8 18.41 -0.43 -8.26
C ASP A 8 16.97 -0.80 -7.87
N ILE A 9 16.64 -0.57 -6.60
CA ILE A 9 15.31 -0.78 -6.02
C ILE A 9 14.50 0.52 -5.90
N GLU A 10 14.93 1.62 -6.50
CA GLU A 10 14.31 2.94 -6.32
C GLU A 10 12.82 2.91 -6.65
N LYS A 11 12.43 2.18 -7.70
CA LYS A 11 11.03 2.04 -8.09
C LYS A 11 10.16 1.33 -7.04
N PHE A 12 10.71 0.36 -6.32
CA PHE A 12 9.98 -0.32 -5.24
C PHE A 12 9.75 0.65 -4.07
N VAL A 13 10.77 1.41 -3.70
CA VAL A 13 10.68 2.42 -2.63
C VAL A 13 9.69 3.55 -3.01
N GLN A 14 9.72 4.01 -4.27
CA GLN A 14 8.77 4.98 -4.79
C GLN A 14 7.33 4.43 -4.73
N PHE A 15 7.13 3.17 -5.12
CA PHE A 15 5.80 2.54 -5.04
C PHE A 15 5.30 2.41 -3.59
N GLU A 16 6.13 1.96 -2.64
CA GLU A 16 5.78 1.91 -1.21
C GLU A 16 5.31 3.29 -0.70
N THR A 17 6.05 4.33 -1.06
CA THR A 17 5.74 5.71 -0.66
C THR A 17 4.40 6.16 -1.23
N GLN A 18 4.19 5.98 -2.53
CA GLN A 18 2.94 6.36 -3.20
C GLN A 18 1.74 5.57 -2.69
N ALA A 19 1.91 4.29 -2.40
CA ALA A 19 0.85 3.47 -1.85
C ALA A 19 0.48 3.91 -0.43
N GLN A 20 1.46 4.24 0.41
CA GLN A 20 1.20 4.77 1.75
C GLN A 20 0.47 6.12 1.71
N GLU A 21 0.83 7.00 0.78
CA GLU A 21 0.12 8.25 0.53
C GLU A 21 -1.34 8.00 0.12
N ALA A 22 -1.56 7.06 -0.81
CA ALA A 22 -2.91 6.67 -1.23
C ALA A 22 -3.74 6.06 -0.09
N ILE A 23 -3.13 5.21 0.75
CA ILE A 23 -3.78 4.63 1.94
C ILE A 23 -4.25 5.74 2.90
N ASN A 24 -3.38 6.72 3.16
CA ASN A 24 -3.73 7.85 4.03
C ASN A 24 -4.84 8.72 3.42
N GLU A 25 -4.82 8.91 2.10
CA GLU A 25 -5.89 9.64 1.40
C GLU A 25 -7.23 8.89 1.49
N PHE A 26 -7.23 7.56 1.30
CA PHE A 26 -8.43 6.75 1.47
C PHE A 26 -9.01 6.81 2.89
N ASP A 27 -8.17 6.77 3.92
CA ASP A 27 -8.62 6.98 5.30
C ASP A 27 -9.27 8.36 5.48
N SER A 28 -8.65 9.42 4.96
CA SER A 28 -9.25 10.76 5.01
C SER A 28 -10.56 10.87 4.24
N ILE A 29 -10.70 10.18 3.10
CA ILE A 29 -11.93 10.12 2.32
C ILE A 29 -13.02 9.43 3.13
N LYS A 30 -12.72 8.29 3.77
CA LYS A 30 -13.66 7.57 4.63
C LYS A 30 -14.16 8.46 5.76
N ASP A 31 -13.26 9.14 6.46
CA ASP A 31 -13.64 10.02 7.58
C ASP A 31 -14.56 11.15 7.13
N LYS A 32 -14.23 11.82 6.00
CA LYS A 32 -15.08 12.88 5.46
C LYS A 32 -16.42 12.35 4.96
N PHE A 33 -16.43 11.19 4.33
CA PHE A 33 -17.65 10.58 3.82
C PHE A 33 -18.57 10.17 4.97
N ASP A 34 -18.02 9.59 6.04
CA ASP A 34 -18.76 9.26 7.26
C ASP A 34 -19.37 10.49 7.93
N ASP A 35 -18.60 11.58 8.06
CA ASP A 35 -19.10 12.85 8.64
C ASP A 35 -20.25 13.45 7.83
N ILE A 36 -20.11 13.48 6.50
CA ILE A 36 -21.17 13.94 5.58
C ILE A 36 -22.43 13.08 5.75
N ASN A 37 -22.29 11.76 5.70
CA ASN A 37 -23.43 10.83 5.77
C ASN A 37 -24.11 10.90 7.14
N SER A 38 -23.34 10.93 8.22
CA SER A 38 -23.85 11.10 9.58
C SER A 38 -24.64 12.40 9.73
N THR A 39 -24.14 13.50 9.16
CA THR A 39 -24.81 14.80 9.18
C THR A 39 -26.13 14.79 8.40
N LEU A 40 -26.15 14.20 7.21
CA LEU A 40 -27.34 14.10 6.36
C LEU A 40 -28.40 13.19 6.99
N LEU A 41 -28.01 11.98 7.40
CA LEU A 41 -28.90 10.97 7.97
C LEU A 41 -29.50 11.41 9.31
N ARG A 42 -28.84 12.30 10.07
CA ARG A 42 -29.41 12.86 11.30
C ARG A 42 -30.61 13.77 11.04
N LYS A 43 -30.62 14.49 9.90
CA LYS A 43 -31.68 15.45 9.54
C LYS A 43 -32.78 14.81 8.69
N TRP A 44 -32.49 13.71 8.01
CA TRP A 44 -33.41 13.04 7.08
C TRP A 44 -34.21 11.92 7.76
N LYS A 45 -35.48 11.74 7.37
CA LYS A 45 -36.42 10.69 7.81
C LYS A 45 -37.20 10.12 6.61
N GLY A 46 -37.70 8.89 6.73
CA GLY A 46 -38.53 8.21 5.72
C GLY A 46 -37.74 7.27 4.81
N GLU A 47 -38.41 6.52 3.93
CA GLU A 47 -37.81 5.46 3.08
C GLU A 47 -36.61 5.91 2.24
N GLY A 48 -36.60 7.18 1.78
CA GLY A 48 -35.45 7.74 1.05
C GLY A 48 -34.16 7.81 1.89
N LYS A 49 -34.27 7.92 3.21
CA LYS A 49 -33.13 7.84 4.14
C LYS A 49 -32.51 6.44 4.13
N ASP A 50 -33.34 5.41 4.16
CA ASP A 50 -32.86 4.03 4.27
C ASP A 50 -32.18 3.58 2.98
N ALA A 51 -32.74 3.95 1.82
CA ALA A 51 -32.12 3.73 0.52
C ALA A 51 -30.78 4.48 0.40
N TYR A 52 -30.72 5.74 0.82
CA TYR A 52 -29.47 6.50 0.84
C TYR A 52 -28.43 5.84 1.76
N LYS A 53 -28.83 5.43 2.96
CA LYS A 53 -27.93 4.78 3.92
C LYS A 53 -27.32 3.52 3.32
N GLN A 54 -28.14 2.66 2.70
CA GLN A 54 -27.67 1.44 2.06
C GLN A 54 -26.61 1.72 0.99
N GLU A 55 -26.85 2.70 0.11
CA GLU A 55 -25.89 3.07 -0.92
C GLU A 55 -24.61 3.66 -0.32
N SER A 56 -24.73 4.51 0.71
CA SER A 56 -23.57 5.09 1.39
C SER A 56 -22.74 4.03 2.12
N ASP A 57 -23.36 3.04 2.76
CA ASP A 57 -22.64 1.95 3.41
C ASP A 57 -21.86 1.13 2.38
N HIS A 58 -22.48 0.82 1.23
CA HIS A 58 -21.83 0.08 0.14
C HIS A 58 -20.64 0.85 -0.47
N ILE A 59 -20.75 2.18 -0.62
CA ILE A 59 -19.61 3.01 -1.03
C ILE A 59 -18.48 2.94 0.01
N MET A 60 -18.80 3.02 1.31
CA MET A 60 -17.81 2.93 2.39
C MET A 60 -17.08 1.58 2.39
N GLU A 61 -17.80 0.48 2.15
CA GLU A 61 -17.22 -0.86 2.01
C GLU A 61 -16.23 -0.92 0.83
N ASN A 62 -16.61 -0.38 -0.33
CA ASN A 62 -15.74 -0.35 -1.51
C ASN A 62 -14.46 0.46 -1.27
N VAL A 63 -14.58 1.63 -0.63
CA VAL A 63 -13.42 2.47 -0.27
C VAL A 63 -12.51 1.74 0.73
N GLY A 64 -13.09 1.05 1.71
CA GLY A 64 -12.33 0.21 2.64
C GLY A 64 -11.61 -0.96 1.96
N GLY A 65 -12.24 -1.60 0.97
CA GLY A 65 -11.65 -2.69 0.21
C GLY A 65 -10.40 -2.29 -0.57
N ILE A 66 -10.38 -1.09 -1.16
CA ILE A 66 -9.21 -0.58 -1.91
C ILE A 66 -8.02 -0.41 -0.97
N LYS A 67 -8.22 0.15 0.22
CA LYS A 67 -7.16 0.27 1.23
C LYS A 67 -6.56 -1.10 1.56
N THR A 68 -7.39 -2.10 1.86
CA THR A 68 -6.92 -3.46 2.18
C THR A 68 -6.08 -4.07 1.06
N ILE A 69 -6.44 -3.81 -0.20
CA ILE A 69 -5.65 -4.28 -1.37
C ILE A 69 -4.28 -3.59 -1.40
N LEU A 70 -4.23 -2.27 -1.22
CA LEU A 70 -2.97 -1.51 -1.21
C LEU A 70 -2.05 -1.95 -0.06
N ASP A 71 -2.61 -2.10 1.16
CA ASP A 71 -1.89 -2.62 2.32
C ASP A 71 -1.30 -4.00 2.01
N THR A 72 -2.11 -4.91 1.45
CA THR A 72 -1.66 -6.26 1.10
C THR A 72 -0.51 -6.24 0.10
N ILE A 73 -0.61 -5.46 -0.97
CA ILE A 73 0.45 -5.39 -1.99
C ILE A 73 1.76 -4.86 -1.38
N CYS A 74 1.69 -3.85 -0.51
CA CYS A 74 2.88 -3.27 0.10
C CYS A 74 3.51 -4.21 1.13
N ASP A 75 2.70 -4.73 2.05
CA ASP A 75 3.18 -5.51 3.20
C ASP A 75 3.63 -6.92 2.83
N SER A 76 3.08 -7.49 1.75
CA SER A 76 3.49 -8.82 1.26
C SER A 76 4.40 -8.70 0.04
N VAL A 77 3.86 -8.32 -1.11
CA VAL A 77 4.56 -8.46 -2.40
C VAL A 77 5.78 -7.55 -2.51
N ILE A 78 5.62 -6.26 -2.23
CA ILE A 78 6.70 -5.28 -2.46
C ILE A 78 7.81 -5.47 -1.43
N LYS A 79 7.44 -5.67 -0.16
CA LYS A 79 8.39 -5.95 0.91
C LYS A 79 9.19 -7.22 0.64
N ASP A 80 8.53 -8.33 0.28
CA ASP A 80 9.21 -9.61 -0.01
C ASP A 80 10.18 -9.47 -1.19
N VAL A 81 9.76 -8.80 -2.27
CA VAL A 81 10.62 -8.57 -3.44
C VAL A 81 11.83 -7.73 -3.08
N LYS A 82 11.64 -6.65 -2.32
CA LYS A 82 12.72 -5.76 -1.86
C LYS A 82 13.71 -6.51 -0.96
N GLU A 83 13.23 -7.29 0.00
CA GLU A 83 14.07 -8.12 0.88
C GLU A 83 14.87 -9.15 0.08
N ALA A 84 14.25 -9.83 -0.89
CA ALA A 84 14.94 -10.78 -1.76
C ALA A 84 16.07 -10.11 -2.58
N TYR A 85 15.82 -8.93 -3.14
CA TYR A 85 16.85 -8.18 -3.87
C TYR A 85 17.99 -7.70 -2.98
N LEU A 86 17.69 -7.20 -1.77
CA LEU A 86 18.71 -6.77 -0.82
C LEU A 86 19.59 -7.94 -0.36
N ASN A 87 19.00 -9.11 -0.09
CA ASN A 87 19.74 -10.31 0.26
C ASN A 87 20.67 -10.77 -0.87
N LEU A 88 20.19 -10.75 -2.13
CA LEU A 88 21.02 -11.06 -3.29
C LEU A 88 22.19 -10.07 -3.44
N ASP A 89 21.96 -8.77 -3.19
CA ASP A 89 22.99 -7.74 -3.26
C ASP A 89 24.09 -7.98 -2.20
N GLU A 90 23.68 -8.33 -0.98
CA GLU A 90 24.60 -8.67 0.12
C GLU A 90 25.42 -9.94 -0.18
N GLU A 91 24.78 -11.00 -0.70
CA GLU A 91 25.46 -12.24 -1.09
C GLU A 91 26.50 -12.00 -2.19
N LEU A 92 26.13 -11.24 -3.23
CA LEU A 92 27.04 -10.90 -4.34
C LEU A 92 28.18 -10.01 -3.86
N LYS A 93 27.92 -9.07 -2.95
CA LYS A 93 28.97 -8.26 -2.33
C LYS A 93 29.95 -9.11 -1.55
N ALA A 94 29.46 -10.00 -0.69
CA ALA A 94 30.29 -10.90 0.11
C ALA A 94 31.17 -11.80 -0.77
N PHE A 95 30.62 -12.35 -1.85
CA PHE A 95 31.38 -13.15 -2.83
C PHE A 95 32.49 -12.34 -3.52
N ASN A 96 32.20 -11.10 -3.90
CA ASN A 96 33.17 -10.24 -4.57
C ASN A 96 34.28 -9.71 -3.65
N GLU A 97 33.98 -9.49 -2.36
CA GLU A 97 34.95 -9.04 -1.36
C GLU A 97 35.90 -10.15 -0.89
N ASN A 98 35.45 -11.40 -0.91
CA ASN A 98 36.26 -12.55 -0.51
C ASN A 98 35.99 -13.74 -1.45
N PRO A 99 36.54 -13.73 -2.68
CA PRO A 99 36.38 -14.80 -3.64
C PRO A 99 37.24 -15.99 -3.20
N SER A 100 36.86 -16.68 -2.13
CA SER A 100 37.49 -17.96 -1.82
C SER A 100 37.19 -18.93 -2.96
N GLU A 101 38.26 -19.28 -3.68
CA GLU A 101 38.34 -20.14 -4.86
C GLU A 101 37.18 -21.13 -5.00
N GLY A 102 36.25 -20.81 -5.90
CA GLY A 102 35.40 -21.83 -6.51
C GLY A 102 36.26 -22.69 -7.42
N ALA A 103 36.75 -23.81 -6.88
CA ALA A 103 37.05 -25.01 -7.65
C ALA A 103 35.76 -25.83 -7.84
#